data_AF-A0A2N2S604-F1
#
_entry.id   AF-A0A2N2S604-F1
#
_cell.length_a   1.000
_cell.length_b   1.000
_cell.length_c   1.000
_cell.angle_alpha   90.00
_cell.angle_beta   90.00
_cell.angle_gamma   90.00
#
_symmetry.space_group_name_H-M   'P 1'
#
loop_
_entity.id
_entity.type
_entity.pdbx_description
1 polymer ?
#
loop_
_entity_poly.entity_id
_entity_poly.type
_entity_poly.pdbx_seq_one_letter_code
_entity_poly.pdbx_strand_id
1 'polypeptide(L)'
;NVWVLSAFALVFVALSLSMFGFYELQLPSSMQSKLADTASHSKGGQLGGVAVMGVLSALIVGPCVAAPLAGALLYIAQTGDAVLGGFALFCMALGMGAPLLAVGLAARSVLPKVGPWMEGVKKAFGVMLLAVAIWLLMPVLPPLVSMLAWAALLLFSAIFLHAIDPLPAHAKGWQRFWKGVGVVLLIGGAAMLIGALAGSRDPLQPLAVLRTTAAAADRLPTFDKVSSVAELDARLAAADRPVMLDFYADWCVSCKEMERYTFSDPQVAERMGRMLLLKADVTANTEEHKALLKRFGLFGPPGIIFFDPQGKEREGLRVVGFMKAAPFGAILERAL
;
A
#
# COMPACT_ATOMS: atom_id res chain seq x y z
N ASN A 1 -6.64 8.93 -8.51
CA ASN A 1 -6.39 10.37 -8.74
C ASN A 1 -5.11 10.79 -8.05
N VAL A 2 -4.08 11.11 -8.83
CA VAL A 2 -2.76 11.54 -8.36
C VAL A 2 -2.86 12.69 -7.36
N TRP A 3 -3.69 13.70 -7.63
CA TRP A 3 -3.88 14.86 -6.77
C TRP A 3 -4.38 14.53 -5.35
N VAL A 4 -5.32 13.59 -5.23
CA VAL A 4 -5.89 13.20 -3.94
C VAL A 4 -4.86 12.43 -3.11
N LEU A 5 -4.17 11.47 -3.74
CA LEU A 5 -3.12 10.69 -3.07
C LEU A 5 -1.95 11.59 -2.63
N SER A 6 -1.53 12.54 -3.47
CA SER A 6 -0.51 13.52 -3.12
C SER A 6 -0.93 14.45 -1.98
N ALA A 7 -2.19 14.91 -1.96
CA ALA A 7 -2.70 15.75 -0.88
C ALA A 7 -2.72 15.00 0.46
N PHE A 8 -3.22 13.77 0.49
CA PHE A 8 -3.22 12.94 1.71
C PHE A 8 -1.79 12.68 2.20
N ALA A 9 -0.88 12.31 1.31
CA ALA A 9 0.51 12.07 1.67
C ALA A 9 1.20 13.32 2.24
N LEU A 10 0.91 14.51 1.69
CA LEU A 10 1.46 15.77 2.20
C LEU A 10 0.97 16.05 3.63
N VAL A 11 -0.31 15.75 3.93
CA VAL A 11 -0.86 15.83 5.29
C VAL A 11 -0.14 14.86 6.24
N PHE A 12 0.08 13.61 5.83
CA PHE A 12 0.81 12.62 6.65
C PHE A 12 2.28 13.04 6.90
N VAL A 13 2.95 13.59 5.90
CA VAL A 13 4.31 14.14 6.04
C VAL A 13 4.31 15.31 7.02
N ALA A 14 3.36 16.25 6.90
CA ALA A 14 3.23 17.38 7.81
C ALA A 14 2.96 16.94 9.27
N LEU A 15 2.10 15.95 9.48
CA LEU A 15 1.84 15.38 10.81
C LEU A 15 3.06 14.68 11.40
N SER A 16 3.84 13.98 10.57
CA SER A 16 5.07 13.34 11.01
C SER A 16 6.15 14.37 11.40
N LEU A 17 6.33 15.43 10.61
CA LEU A 17 7.21 16.56 10.92
C LEU A 17 6.87 17.23 12.27
N SER A 18 5.57 17.31 12.59
CA SER A 18 5.10 17.77 13.91
C SER A 18 5.50 16.82 15.04
N MET A 19 5.39 15.50 14.83
CA MET A 19 5.81 14.49 15.81
C MET A 19 7.33 14.42 16.03
N PHE A 20 8.15 14.81 15.04
CA PHE A 20 9.61 14.95 15.21
C PHE A 20 10.02 16.21 15.99
N GLY A 21 9.07 17.09 16.32
CA GLY A 21 9.33 18.32 17.07
C GLY A 21 10.03 19.41 16.24
N PHE A 22 10.13 19.25 14.91
CA PHE A 22 10.66 20.29 14.01
C PHE A 22 9.71 21.48 13.87
N TYR A 23 8.41 21.20 13.99
CA TYR A 23 7.34 22.18 14.11
C TYR A 23 6.43 21.72 15.25
N GLU A 24 6.65 22.23 16.46
CA GLU A 24 5.57 22.20 17.43
C GLU A 24 4.46 23.08 16.83
N LEU A 25 3.34 22.49 16.44
CA LEU A 25 2.10 23.23 16.23
C LEU A 25 1.61 23.74 17.60
N GLN A 26 2.48 24.42 18.35
CA GLN A 26 2.11 25.27 19.45
C GLN A 26 1.32 26.40 18.80
N LEU A 27 0.00 26.19 18.74
CA LEU A 27 -0.96 27.28 18.66
C LEU A 27 -0.44 28.35 19.63
N PRO A 28 -0.20 29.59 19.16
CA PRO A 28 0.37 30.64 19.99
C PRO A 28 -0.35 30.62 21.33
N SER A 29 0.41 30.64 22.43
CA SER A 29 -0.09 30.40 23.79
C SER A 29 -1.29 31.27 24.15
N SER A 30 -1.53 32.36 23.42
CA SER A 30 -2.71 33.23 23.47
C SER A 30 -4.00 32.63 22.87
N MET A 31 -3.93 31.80 21.83
CA MET A 31 -5.08 31.06 21.31
C MET A 31 -5.31 29.77 22.08
N GLN A 32 -4.22 29.13 22.53
CA GLN A 32 -4.30 27.94 23.38
C GLN A 32 -4.86 28.26 24.75
N SER A 33 -4.47 29.39 25.38
CA SER A 33 -5.05 29.87 26.63
C SER A 33 -6.49 30.33 26.45
N LYS A 34 -6.84 31.00 25.34
CA LYS A 34 -8.24 31.38 25.07
C LYS A 34 -9.15 30.18 24.83
N LEU A 35 -8.69 29.16 24.10
CA LEU A 35 -9.45 27.91 23.92
C LEU A 35 -9.49 27.11 25.23
N ALA A 36 -8.40 27.06 25.99
CA ALA A 36 -8.33 26.33 27.25
C ALA A 36 -9.11 27.02 28.37
N ASP A 37 -9.18 28.35 28.42
CA ASP A 37 -10.02 29.12 29.35
C ASP A 37 -11.50 29.02 28.98
N THR A 38 -11.81 29.02 27.68
CA THR A 38 -13.19 28.77 27.20
C THR A 38 -13.61 27.30 27.43
N ALA A 39 -12.65 26.37 27.37
CA ALA A 39 -12.87 24.95 27.66
C ALA A 39 -12.85 24.61 29.16
N SER A 40 -12.12 25.35 30.00
CA SER A 40 -12.02 25.10 31.45
C SER A 40 -13.21 25.69 32.20
N HIS A 41 -13.82 26.77 31.69
CA HIS A 41 -15.10 27.28 32.20
C HIS A 41 -16.32 26.45 31.74
N SER A 42 -16.15 25.61 30.71
CA SER A 42 -17.21 24.73 30.21
C SER A 42 -17.10 23.35 30.85
N LYS A 43 -17.81 23.15 31.98
CA LYS A 43 -18.05 21.82 32.57
C LYS A 43 -18.41 20.81 31.48
N GLY A 44 -17.80 19.62 31.57
CA GLY A 44 -17.81 18.58 30.53
C GLY A 44 -19.16 18.37 29.84
N GLY A 45 -19.11 18.19 28.52
CA GLY A 45 -20.29 17.83 27.73
C GLY A 45 -20.47 18.54 26.38
N GLN A 46 -19.49 19.24 25.81
CA GLN A 46 -19.68 19.82 24.48
C GLN A 46 -19.50 18.76 23.39
N LEU A 47 -20.62 18.10 23.04
CA LEU A 47 -20.75 17.15 21.91
C LEU A 47 -20.05 17.67 20.64
N GLY A 48 -20.04 18.99 20.41
CA GLY A 48 -19.39 19.60 19.26
C GLY A 48 -17.86 19.42 19.21
N GLY A 49 -17.16 19.55 20.34
CA GLY A 49 -15.69 19.36 20.38
C GLY A 49 -15.29 17.90 20.19
N VAL A 50 -16.05 16.99 20.81
CA VAL A 50 -15.87 15.54 20.64
C VAL A 50 -16.22 15.11 19.21
N ALA A 51 -17.27 15.69 18.62
CA ALA A 51 -17.66 15.43 17.24
C ALA A 51 -16.60 15.90 16.23
N VAL A 52 -16.05 17.10 16.39
CA VAL A 52 -14.99 17.61 15.49
C VAL A 52 -13.73 16.76 15.59
N MET A 53 -13.30 16.39 16.80
CA MET A 53 -12.18 15.46 16.98
C MET A 53 -12.46 14.07 16.38
N GLY A 54 -13.70 13.59 16.50
CA GLY A 54 -14.14 12.35 15.87
C GLY A 54 -14.10 12.39 14.35
N VAL A 55 -14.59 13.48 13.73
CA VAL A 55 -14.58 13.66 12.27
C VAL A 55 -13.15 13.75 11.74
N LEU A 56 -12.27 14.51 12.39
CA LEU A 56 -10.86 14.60 12.01
C LEU A 56 -10.16 13.24 12.14
N SER A 57 -10.43 12.49 13.21
CA SER A 57 -9.88 11.16 13.41
C SER A 57 -10.39 10.17 12.35
N ALA A 58 -11.68 10.19 12.03
CA ALA A 58 -12.27 9.35 10.98
C ALA A 58 -11.72 9.69 9.60
N LEU A 59 -11.51 10.97 9.29
CA LEU A 59 -10.96 11.42 8.02
C LEU A 59 -9.50 10.96 7.83
N ILE A 60 -8.70 10.97 8.89
CA ILE A 60 -7.30 10.51 8.89
C ILE A 60 -7.23 8.98 8.81
N VAL A 61 -8.13 8.27 9.49
CA VAL A 61 -8.20 6.81 9.48
C VAL A 61 -8.76 6.27 8.16
N GLY A 62 -9.59 7.03 7.46
CA GLY A 62 -10.18 6.69 6.16
C GLY A 62 -9.20 6.06 5.15
N PRO A 63 -8.09 6.73 4.77
CA PRO A 63 -7.11 6.15 3.84
C PRO A 63 -6.44 4.87 4.35
N CYS A 64 -6.33 4.68 5.66
CA CYS A 64 -5.71 3.51 6.28
C CYS A 64 -6.61 2.26 6.24
N VAL A 65 -7.93 2.45 6.24
CA VAL A 65 -8.93 1.37 6.28
C VAL A 65 -9.58 1.14 4.90
N ALA A 66 -9.21 1.94 3.89
CA ALA A 66 -9.77 1.88 2.54
C ALA A 66 -9.62 0.49 1.89
N ALA A 67 -8.47 -0.18 2.02
CA ALA A 67 -8.23 -1.50 1.44
C ALA A 67 -9.07 -2.62 2.12
N PRO A 68 -9.10 -2.73 3.46
CA PRO A 68 -10.03 -3.63 4.15
C PRO A 68 -11.50 -3.37 3.80
N LEU A 69 -11.91 -2.10 3.73
CA LEU A 69 -13.27 -1.71 3.37
C LEU A 69 -13.62 -2.10 1.94
N ALA A 70 -12.70 -1.93 0.98
CA ALA A 70 -12.89 -2.36 -0.39
C ALA A 70 -13.04 -3.90 -0.50
N GLY A 71 -12.26 -4.66 0.27
CA GLY A 71 -12.40 -6.12 0.37
C GLY A 71 -13.76 -6.55 0.95
N ALA A 72 -14.21 -5.88 2.02
CA ALA A 72 -15.54 -6.12 2.61
C ALA A 72 -16.67 -5.77 1.62
N LEU A 73 -16.56 -4.65 0.90
CA LEU A 73 -17.53 -4.25 -0.13
C LEU A 73 -17.59 -5.23 -1.30
N LEU A 74 -16.45 -5.77 -1.74
CA LEU A 74 -16.39 -6.82 -2.76
C LEU A 74 -17.05 -8.12 -2.29
N TYR A 75 -16.83 -8.50 -1.04
CA TYR A 75 -17.49 -9.68 -0.45
C TYR A 75 -19.00 -9.50 -0.36
N ILE A 76 -19.48 -8.33 0.04
CA ILE A 76 -20.91 -7.97 0.08
C ILE A 76 -21.51 -7.97 -1.33
N ALA A 77 -20.78 -7.47 -2.33
CA ALA A 77 -21.22 -7.49 -3.73
C ALA A 77 -21.40 -8.92 -4.28
N GLN A 78 -20.60 -9.88 -3.82
CA GLN A 78 -20.73 -11.29 -4.23
C GLN A 78 -21.84 -12.05 -3.48
N THR A 79 -22.10 -11.70 -2.21
CA THR A 79 -23.04 -12.42 -1.34
C THR A 79 -24.45 -11.81 -1.30
N GLY A 80 -24.61 -10.53 -1.63
CA GLY A 80 -25.90 -9.84 -1.68
C GLY A 80 -26.59 -9.62 -0.32
N ASP A 81 -25.94 -9.99 0.79
CA ASP A 81 -26.53 -9.94 2.13
C ASP A 81 -26.00 -8.72 2.92
N ALA A 82 -26.79 -7.64 2.91
CA ALA A 82 -26.47 -6.39 3.57
C ALA A 82 -26.41 -6.52 5.12
N VAL A 83 -27.10 -7.49 5.70
CA VAL A 83 -27.14 -7.69 7.16
C VAL A 83 -25.82 -8.27 7.66
N LEU A 84 -25.27 -9.25 6.92
CA LEU A 84 -23.97 -9.85 7.22
C LEU A 84 -22.83 -8.83 7.09
N GLY A 85 -22.88 -7.98 6.06
CA GLY A 85 -21.94 -6.87 5.87
C GLY A 85 -22.00 -5.84 7.01
N GLY A 86 -23.22 -5.50 7.46
CA GLY A 86 -23.44 -4.61 8.60
C GLY A 86 -22.85 -5.15 9.90
N PHE A 87 -23.07 -6.44 10.21
CA PHE A 87 -22.48 -7.09 11.38
C PHE A 87 -20.95 -7.20 11.29
N ALA A 88 -20.41 -7.51 10.11
CA ALA A 88 -18.95 -7.58 9.93
C ALA A 88 -18.26 -6.22 10.14
N LEU A 89 -18.84 -5.14 9.59
CA LEU A 89 -18.36 -3.78 9.80
C LEU A 89 -18.48 -3.34 11.27
N PHE A 90 -19.57 -3.72 11.95
CA PHE A 90 -19.77 -3.44 13.37
C PHE A 90 -18.75 -4.15 14.26
N CYS A 91 -18.50 -5.45 14.01
CA CYS A 91 -17.48 -6.22 14.72
C CYS A 91 -16.07 -5.67 14.49
N MET A 92 -15.74 -5.23 13.28
CA MET A 92 -14.44 -4.61 12.98
C MET A 92 -14.27 -3.27 13.72
N ALA A 93 -15.32 -2.43 13.74
CA ALA A 93 -15.32 -1.16 14.46
C ALA A 93 -15.18 -1.37 15.98
N LEU A 94 -15.90 -2.34 16.55
CA LEU A 94 -15.73 -2.76 17.94
C LEU A 94 -14.32 -3.31 18.20
N GLY A 95 -13.77 -4.09 17.28
CA GLY A 95 -12.43 -4.66 17.39
C GLY A 95 -11.31 -3.62 17.41
N MET A 96 -11.40 -2.54 16.62
CA MET A 96 -10.45 -1.43 16.67
C MET A 96 -10.70 -0.47 17.84
N GLY A 97 -11.95 -0.30 18.26
CA GLY A 97 -12.33 0.57 19.38
C GLY A 97 -12.04 -0.04 20.76
N ALA A 98 -12.14 -1.36 20.90
CA ALA A 98 -11.92 -2.06 22.17
C ALA A 98 -10.50 -1.87 22.74
N PRO A 99 -9.40 -1.92 21.96
CA PRO A 99 -8.08 -1.58 22.44
C PRO A 99 -7.98 -0.13 22.94
N LEU A 100 -8.60 0.83 22.25
CA LEU A 100 -8.57 2.24 22.66
C LEU A 100 -9.36 2.47 23.95
N LEU A 101 -10.51 1.82 24.13
CA LEU A 101 -11.28 1.83 25.37
C LEU A 101 -10.54 1.16 26.52
N ALA A 102 -9.92 0.00 26.26
CA ALA A 102 -9.11 -0.71 27.25
C ALA A 102 -7.90 0.13 27.70
N VAL A 103 -7.20 0.77 26.76
CA VAL A 103 -6.10 1.69 27.06
C VAL A 103 -6.61 2.93 27.78
N GLY A 104 -7.77 3.48 27.43
CA GLY A 104 -8.37 4.63 28.13
C GLY A 104 -8.74 4.33 29.58
N LEU A 105 -9.24 3.12 29.85
CA LEU A 105 -9.54 2.66 31.22
C LEU A 105 -8.27 2.28 32.00
N ALA A 106 -7.26 1.71 31.33
CA ALA A 106 -5.97 1.34 31.92
C ALA A 106 -4.97 2.52 32.02
N ALA A 107 -5.21 3.61 31.30
CA ALA A 107 -4.37 4.80 31.27
C ALA A 107 -4.17 5.40 32.67
N ARG A 108 -5.18 5.27 33.55
CA ARG A 108 -5.11 5.80 34.91
C ARG A 108 -4.20 4.99 35.85
N SER A 109 -3.93 3.71 35.55
CA SER A 109 -3.15 2.83 36.42
C SER A 109 -1.81 2.37 35.83
N VAL A 110 -1.63 2.42 34.50
CA VAL A 110 -0.47 1.82 33.81
C VAL A 110 0.47 2.84 33.15
N LEU A 111 0.06 4.10 32.95
CA LEU A 111 0.94 5.09 32.29
C LEU A 111 2.06 5.56 33.23
N PRO A 112 3.35 5.27 32.92
CA PRO A 112 4.46 5.86 33.64
C PRO A 112 4.47 7.38 33.39
N LYS A 113 5.00 8.15 34.36
CA LYS A 113 5.14 9.61 34.25
C LYS A 113 5.77 9.96 32.89
N VAL A 114 5.19 10.98 32.23
CA VAL A 114 5.77 11.66 31.06
C VAL A 114 7.28 11.83 31.28
N GLY A 115 8.07 11.15 30.46
CA GLY A 115 9.51 11.03 30.64
C GLY A 115 10.21 10.71 29.32
N PRO A 116 11.52 10.43 29.34
CA PRO A 116 12.35 10.26 28.13
C PRO A 116 11.86 9.13 27.21
N TRP A 117 11.13 8.16 27.76
CA TRP A 117 10.54 7.06 26.99
C TRP A 117 9.42 7.50 26.04
N MET A 118 8.63 8.52 26.40
CA MET A 118 7.54 9.01 25.57
C MET A 118 8.05 9.68 24.29
N GLU A 119 9.20 10.33 24.36
CA GLU A 119 9.88 10.89 23.18
C GLU A 119 10.36 9.79 22.23
N GLY A 120 10.79 8.63 22.74
CA GLY A 120 11.11 7.47 21.90
C GLY A 120 9.89 6.90 21.16
N VAL A 121 8.75 6.81 21.85
CA VAL A 121 7.50 6.31 21.25
C VAL A 121 6.95 7.28 20.20
N LYS A 122 6.94 8.59 20.46
CA LYS A 122 6.53 9.61 19.47
C LYS A 122 7.35 9.51 18.19
N LYS A 123 8.67 9.37 18.32
CA LYS A 123 9.59 9.23 17.19
C LYS A 123 9.33 7.94 16.40
N ALA A 124 9.09 6.81 17.08
CA ALA A 124 8.73 5.55 16.42
C ALA A 124 7.42 5.66 15.62
N PHE A 125 6.39 6.29 16.20
CA PHE A 125 5.14 6.55 15.50
C PHE A 125 5.31 7.52 14.32
N GLY A 126 6.16 8.54 14.44
CA GLY A 126 6.50 9.46 13.34
C GLY A 126 7.16 8.74 12.15
N VAL A 127 8.12 7.84 12.42
CA VAL A 127 8.76 7.00 11.39
C VAL A 127 7.74 6.06 10.74
N MET A 128 6.86 5.43 11.53
CA MET A 128 5.80 4.56 11.01
C MET A 128 4.82 5.33 10.11
N LEU A 129 4.43 6.55 10.49
CA LEU A 129 3.56 7.41 9.68
C LEU A 129 4.22 7.83 8.36
N LEU A 130 5.51 8.16 8.38
CA LEU A 130 6.27 8.43 7.15
C LEU A 130 6.35 7.19 6.25
N ALA A 131 6.52 5.99 6.84
CA ALA A 131 6.59 4.76 6.06
C ALA A 131 5.27 4.50 5.31
N VAL A 132 4.14 4.74 5.98
CA VAL A 132 2.80 4.66 5.37
C VAL A 132 2.62 5.75 4.30
N ALA A 133 3.07 6.98 4.55
CA ALA A 133 2.99 8.07 3.57
C ALA A 133 3.74 7.73 2.27
N ILE A 134 4.96 7.19 2.39
CA ILE A 134 5.75 6.76 1.23
C ILE A 134 5.08 5.56 0.54
N TRP A 135 4.53 4.62 1.32
CA TRP A 135 3.79 3.48 0.77
C TRP A 135 2.59 3.93 -0.07
N LEU A 136 1.86 4.97 0.38
CA LEU A 136 0.74 5.57 -0.35
C LEU A 136 1.19 6.31 -1.63
N LEU A 137 2.44 6.77 -1.67
CA LEU A 137 3.06 7.48 -2.80
C LEU A 137 3.68 6.54 -3.84
N MET A 138 3.95 5.29 -3.46
CA MET A 138 4.53 4.26 -4.31
C MET A 138 3.77 4.02 -5.64
N PRO A 139 2.43 4.14 -5.70
CA PRO A 139 1.67 4.04 -6.95
C PRO A 139 1.74 5.26 -7.87
N VAL A 140 2.14 6.42 -7.34
CA VAL A 140 2.03 7.73 -8.01
C VAL A 140 3.40 8.24 -8.49
N LEU A 141 4.49 7.77 -7.87
CA LEU A 141 5.84 8.23 -8.15
C LEU A 141 6.64 7.21 -8.97
N PRO A 142 7.57 7.68 -9.83
CA PRO A 142 8.50 6.79 -10.52
C PRO A 142 9.33 5.99 -9.50
N PRO A 143 9.66 4.72 -9.82
CA PRO A 143 10.28 3.77 -8.88
C PRO A 143 11.62 4.25 -8.28
N LEU A 144 12.30 5.20 -8.95
CA LEU A 144 13.52 5.82 -8.45
C LEU A 144 13.26 6.72 -7.23
N VAL A 145 12.17 7.48 -7.25
CA VAL A 145 11.82 8.43 -6.17
C VAL A 145 11.28 7.70 -4.95
N SER A 146 10.55 6.60 -5.14
CA SER A 146 10.10 5.76 -4.02
C SER A 146 11.28 5.08 -3.33
N MET A 147 12.29 4.60 -4.08
CA MET A 147 13.54 4.08 -3.52
C MET A 147 14.34 5.14 -2.75
N LEU A 148 14.48 6.35 -3.31
CA LEU A 148 15.16 7.46 -2.62
C LEU A 148 14.40 7.91 -1.37
N ALA A 149 13.07 7.91 -1.39
CA ALA A 149 12.25 8.25 -0.23
C ALA A 149 12.39 7.19 0.88
N TRP A 150 12.39 5.89 0.55
CA TRP A 150 12.64 4.80 1.50
C TRP A 150 14.05 4.88 2.09
N ALA A 151 15.05 5.14 1.25
CA ALA A 151 16.43 5.30 1.70
C ALA A 151 16.60 6.53 2.59
N ALA A 152 15.98 7.67 2.23
CA ALA A 152 15.95 8.88 3.05
C ALA A 152 15.26 8.65 4.38
N LEU A 153 14.15 7.91 4.42
CA LEU A 153 13.44 7.57 5.66
C LEU A 153 14.31 6.67 6.56
N LEU A 154 14.95 5.65 6.00
CA LEU A 154 15.84 4.76 6.76
C LEU A 154 17.09 5.50 7.27
N LEU A 155 17.71 6.36 6.45
CA LEU A 155 18.84 7.20 6.84
C LEU A 155 18.46 8.22 7.91
N PHE A 156 17.35 8.93 7.72
CA PHE A 156 16.87 9.94 8.66
C PHE A 156 16.49 9.28 10.00
N SER A 157 15.82 8.13 9.96
CA SER A 157 15.54 7.30 11.14
C SER A 157 16.82 6.84 11.85
N ALA A 158 17.85 6.42 11.11
CA ALA A 158 19.11 5.97 11.68
C ALA A 158 19.95 7.11 12.30
N ILE A 159 19.94 8.29 11.68
CA ILE A 159 20.58 9.51 12.22
C ILE A 159 19.85 9.97 13.47
N PHE A 160 18.51 9.96 13.47
CA PHE A 160 17.69 10.36 14.63
C PHE A 160 17.76 9.39 15.82
N LEU A 161 18.11 8.12 15.58
CA LEU A 161 18.36 7.14 16.63
C LEU A 161 19.76 7.27 17.28
N HIS A 162 20.55 8.29 16.94
CA HIS A 162 21.91 8.48 17.50
C HIS A 162 22.82 7.26 17.24
N ALA A 163 22.72 6.66 16.05
CA ALA A 163 23.57 5.52 15.68
C ALA A 163 25.07 5.88 15.71
N ILE A 164 25.41 7.14 15.42
CA ILE A 164 26.77 7.64 15.22
C ILE A 164 27.38 8.26 16.48
N ASP A 165 26.58 8.62 17.50
CA ASP A 165 27.13 9.20 18.72
C ASP A 165 27.81 8.14 19.61
N PRO A 166 29.03 8.42 20.13
CA PRO A 166 29.75 7.51 20.99
C PRO A 166 28.99 7.31 22.31
N LEU A 167 28.75 6.04 22.67
CA LEU A 167 28.09 5.71 23.94
C LEU A 167 29.04 6.07 25.10
N PRO A 168 28.58 6.82 26.11
CA PRO A 168 29.29 6.84 27.39
C PRO A 168 29.28 5.43 28.00
N ALA A 169 30.37 5.05 28.67
CA ALA A 169 30.68 3.69 29.13
C ALA A 169 29.64 3.05 30.10
N HIS A 170 28.59 3.78 30.47
CA HIS A 170 27.58 3.40 31.47
C HIS A 170 26.14 3.35 30.93
N ALA A 171 25.93 2.90 29.69
CA ALA A 171 24.57 2.78 29.11
C ALA A 171 23.94 1.40 29.36
N LYS A 172 22.73 1.38 29.95
CA LYS A 172 21.92 0.18 30.26
C LYS A 172 21.48 -0.59 28.99
N GLY A 173 21.26 -1.90 29.12
CA GLY A 173 21.00 -2.84 28.02
C GLY A 173 19.85 -2.48 27.05
N TRP A 174 18.84 -1.75 27.51
CA TRP A 174 17.73 -1.29 26.67
C TRP A 174 18.15 -0.27 25.60
N GLN A 175 19.13 0.59 25.89
CA GLN A 175 19.69 1.53 24.92
C GLN A 175 20.59 0.84 23.89
N ARG A 176 21.26 -0.25 24.29
CA ARG A 176 22.07 -1.07 23.36
C ARG A 176 21.18 -1.82 22.36
N PHE A 177 20.00 -2.29 22.77
CA PHE A 177 19.03 -2.93 21.89
C PHE A 177 18.47 -1.97 20.83
N TRP A 178 18.04 -0.76 21.24
CA TRP A 178 17.61 0.29 20.31
C TRP A 178 18.72 0.72 19.34
N LYS A 179 19.99 0.72 19.79
CA LYS A 179 21.13 0.96 18.89
C LYS A 179 21.31 -0.15 17.86
N GLY A 180 21.12 -1.42 18.25
CA GLY A 180 21.16 -2.56 17.33
C GLY A 180 20.11 -2.44 16.23
N VAL A 181 18.88 -2.05 16.58
CA VAL A 181 17.81 -1.79 15.61
C VAL A 181 18.18 -0.62 14.68
N GLY A 182 18.75 0.47 15.22
CA GLY A 182 19.23 1.61 14.42
C GLY A 182 20.36 1.25 13.45
N VAL A 183 21.29 0.38 13.85
CA VAL A 183 22.39 -0.09 12.98
C VAL A 183 21.88 -1.03 11.88
N VAL A 184 20.93 -1.91 12.20
CA VAL A 184 20.29 -2.78 11.19
C VAL A 184 19.48 -1.94 10.19
N LEU A 185 18.78 -0.90 10.64
CA LEU A 185 18.11 0.06 9.74
C LEU A 185 19.11 0.83 8.88
N LEU A 186 20.28 1.22 9.41
CA LEU A 186 21.31 1.94 8.66
C LEU A 186 21.94 1.05 7.59
N ILE A 187 22.23 -0.21 7.91
CA ILE A 187 22.72 -1.20 6.95
C ILE A 187 21.65 -1.49 5.88
N GLY A 188 20.39 -1.63 6.27
CA GLY A 188 19.27 -1.80 5.34
C GLY A 188 19.06 -0.59 4.42
N GLY A 189 19.16 0.62 4.96
CA GLY A 189 19.07 1.88 4.21
C GLY A 189 20.23 2.08 3.25
N ALA A 190 21.47 1.78 3.68
CA ALA A 190 22.65 1.81 2.84
C ALA A 190 22.58 0.76 1.72
N ALA A 191 22.11 -0.46 2.02
CA ALA A 191 21.88 -1.49 1.02
C ALA A 191 20.84 -1.07 -0.02
N MET A 192 19.74 -0.42 0.41
CA MET A 192 18.73 0.16 -0.50
C MET A 192 19.28 1.29 -1.36
N LEU A 193 20.12 2.16 -0.82
CA LEU A 193 20.77 3.24 -1.57
C LEU A 193 21.74 2.72 -2.63
N ILE A 194 22.56 1.73 -2.26
CA ILE A 194 23.47 1.05 -3.20
C ILE A 194 22.65 0.34 -4.29
N GLY A 195 21.53 -0.29 -3.92
CA GLY A 195 20.61 -0.91 -4.88
C GLY A 195 19.93 0.07 -5.84
N ALA A 196 19.53 1.25 -5.34
CA ALA A 196 18.95 2.31 -6.14
C ALA A 196 19.96 2.93 -7.11
N LEU A 197 21.20 3.18 -6.64
CA LEU A 197 22.31 3.65 -7.47
C LEU A 197 22.77 2.62 -8.50
N ALA A 198 22.61 1.32 -8.20
CA ALA A 198 22.85 0.21 -9.11
C ALA A 198 21.71 -0.02 -10.13
N GLY A 199 20.62 0.77 -10.09
CA GLY A 199 19.52 0.69 -11.05
C GLY A 199 18.46 -0.38 -10.76
N SER A 200 18.45 -0.96 -9.55
CA SER A 200 17.36 -1.84 -9.12
C SER A 200 16.04 -1.04 -9.05
N ARG A 201 14.95 -1.60 -9.58
CA ARG A 201 13.61 -0.99 -9.55
C ARG A 201 12.72 -1.52 -8.43
N ASP A 202 13.26 -2.37 -7.56
CA ASP A 202 12.47 -3.15 -6.60
C ASP A 202 12.97 -2.92 -5.15
N PRO A 203 12.20 -2.24 -4.28
CA PRO A 203 12.60 -1.92 -2.91
C PRO A 203 12.79 -3.17 -2.03
N LEU A 204 12.15 -4.29 -2.35
CA LEU A 204 12.29 -5.55 -1.61
C LEU A 204 13.54 -6.36 -1.99
N GLN A 205 14.23 -6.03 -3.08
CA GLN A 205 15.48 -6.70 -3.49
C GLN A 205 16.52 -5.69 -3.98
N PRO A 206 17.06 -4.86 -3.08
CA PRO A 206 17.99 -3.81 -3.47
C PRO A 206 19.27 -4.37 -4.11
N LEU A 207 19.71 -5.58 -3.76
CA LEU A 207 20.90 -6.23 -4.33
C LEU A 207 20.61 -7.20 -5.49
N ALA A 208 19.41 -7.20 -6.09
CA ALA A 208 19.12 -8.07 -7.23
C ALA A 208 20.10 -7.88 -8.40
N VAL A 209 20.61 -6.66 -8.58
CA VAL A 209 21.61 -6.31 -9.62
C VAL A 209 22.98 -6.95 -9.35
N LEU A 210 23.32 -7.25 -8.09
CA LEU A 210 24.60 -7.87 -7.69
C LEU A 210 24.51 -9.40 -7.62
N ARG A 211 23.31 -9.99 -7.78
CA ARG A 211 23.17 -11.44 -7.97
C ARG A 211 23.61 -11.79 -9.39
N THR A 212 24.91 -11.99 -9.56
CA THR A 212 25.51 -12.72 -10.69
C THR A 212 25.20 -14.23 -10.56
N THR A 213 23.93 -14.58 -10.38
CA THR A 213 23.45 -15.91 -10.74
C THR A 213 22.93 -15.79 -12.15
N ALA A 214 23.67 -16.37 -13.09
CA ALA A 214 23.22 -16.70 -14.43
C ALA A 214 22.06 -17.71 -14.35
N ALA A 215 20.91 -17.25 -13.88
CA ALA A 215 19.68 -18.02 -13.75
C ALA A 215 18.56 -17.24 -14.43
N ALA A 216 18.34 -17.56 -15.71
CA ALA A 216 17.15 -17.24 -16.49
C ALA A 216 16.69 -15.77 -16.44
N ALA A 217 17.49 -14.86 -16.98
CA ALA A 217 16.90 -13.68 -17.59
C ALA A 217 16.01 -14.14 -18.77
N ASP A 218 14.83 -13.55 -18.85
CA ASP A 218 13.98 -13.47 -20.04
C ASP A 218 13.22 -14.72 -20.52
N ARG A 219 12.27 -15.18 -19.69
CA ARG A 219 10.97 -15.62 -20.21
C ARG A 219 9.81 -14.96 -19.47
N LEU A 220 9.94 -13.67 -19.15
CA LEU A 220 8.73 -12.92 -18.81
C LEU A 220 7.87 -12.88 -20.09
N PRO A 221 6.60 -13.31 -20.00
CA PRO A 221 5.71 -13.27 -21.16
C PRO A 221 5.63 -11.84 -21.72
N THR A 222 5.86 -11.69 -23.03
CA THR A 222 5.73 -10.39 -23.69
C THR A 222 4.26 -10.07 -23.89
N PHE A 223 3.81 -8.95 -23.30
CA PHE A 223 2.45 -8.48 -23.45
C PHE A 223 2.38 -7.32 -24.45
N ASP A 224 1.46 -7.43 -25.41
CA ASP A 224 1.10 -6.32 -26.27
C ASP A 224 0.10 -5.42 -25.56
N LYS A 225 0.36 -4.11 -25.54
CA LYS A 225 -0.53 -3.14 -24.90
C LYS A 225 -1.76 -2.87 -25.77
N VAL A 226 -2.91 -2.74 -25.12
CA VAL A 226 -4.18 -2.35 -25.74
C VAL A 226 -4.83 -1.30 -24.86
N SER A 227 -5.23 -0.16 -25.45
CA SER A 227 -5.78 0.97 -24.67
C SER A 227 -7.27 1.25 -24.93
N SER A 228 -7.87 0.64 -25.96
CA SER A 228 -9.27 0.89 -26.34
C SER A 228 -10.03 -0.37 -26.72
N VAL A 229 -11.36 -0.27 -26.67
CA VAL A 229 -12.29 -1.33 -27.11
C VAL A 229 -12.08 -1.65 -28.60
N ALA A 230 -11.91 -0.63 -29.43
CA ALA A 230 -11.71 -0.80 -30.87
C ALA A 230 -10.37 -1.49 -31.19
N GLU A 231 -9.30 -1.12 -30.47
CA GLU A 231 -8.01 -1.80 -30.63
C GLU A 231 -8.10 -3.25 -30.16
N LEU A 232 -8.79 -3.52 -29.05
CA LEU A 232 -9.02 -4.88 -28.57
C LEU A 232 -9.74 -5.72 -29.63
N ASP A 233 -10.85 -5.22 -30.17
CA ASP A 233 -11.62 -5.95 -31.19
C ASP A 233 -10.80 -6.20 -32.46
N ALA A 234 -9.97 -5.23 -32.88
CA ALA A 234 -9.06 -5.41 -34.01
C ALA A 234 -8.02 -6.50 -33.75
N ARG A 235 -7.44 -6.56 -32.53
CA ARG A 235 -6.48 -7.62 -32.15
C ARG A 235 -7.15 -8.98 -32.04
N LEU A 236 -8.37 -9.05 -31.51
CA LEU A 236 -9.13 -10.29 -31.40
C LEU A 236 -9.53 -10.83 -32.78
N ALA A 237 -9.94 -9.95 -33.70
CA ALA A 237 -10.29 -10.34 -35.07
C ALA A 237 -9.10 -10.83 -35.89
N ALA A 238 -7.89 -10.34 -35.57
CA ALA A 238 -6.65 -10.74 -36.23
C ALA A 238 -5.96 -11.95 -35.56
N ALA A 239 -6.47 -12.43 -34.43
CA ALA A 239 -5.84 -13.52 -33.69
C ALA A 239 -6.05 -14.87 -34.38
N ASP A 240 -4.99 -15.67 -34.46
CA ASP A 240 -4.97 -17.04 -34.98
C ASP A 240 -4.82 -18.10 -33.87
N ARG A 241 -4.68 -17.64 -32.62
CA ARG A 241 -4.42 -18.43 -31.42
C ARG A 241 -5.23 -17.87 -30.24
N PRO A 242 -5.45 -18.67 -29.18
CA PRO A 242 -6.18 -18.19 -28.00
C PRO A 242 -5.56 -16.92 -27.44
N VAL A 243 -6.40 -15.99 -26.97
CA VAL A 243 -5.95 -14.68 -26.48
C VAL A 243 -6.17 -14.60 -24.98
N MET A 244 -5.17 -14.16 -24.25
CA MET A 244 -5.27 -13.82 -22.83
C MET A 244 -5.18 -12.30 -22.69
N LEU A 245 -6.24 -11.69 -22.17
CA LEU A 245 -6.29 -10.26 -21.87
C LEU A 245 -6.13 -10.04 -20.36
N ASP A 246 -5.05 -9.38 -19.97
CA ASP A 246 -4.75 -9.00 -18.58
C ASP A 246 -5.08 -7.51 -18.35
N PHE A 247 -5.99 -7.23 -17.43
CA PHE A 247 -6.28 -5.87 -16.96
C PHE A 247 -5.29 -5.50 -15.85
N TYR A 248 -4.42 -4.54 -16.14
CA TYR A 248 -3.30 -4.14 -15.30
C TYR A 248 -3.40 -2.67 -14.87
N ALA A 249 -2.86 -2.36 -13.70
CA ALA A 249 -2.50 -1.00 -13.35
C ALA A 249 -1.26 -0.93 -12.43
N ASP A 250 -0.47 0.14 -12.53
CA ASP A 250 0.72 0.34 -11.71
C ASP A 250 0.40 0.42 -10.19
N TRP A 251 -0.81 0.85 -9.87
CA TRP A 251 -1.31 0.96 -8.50
C TRP A 251 -1.91 -0.33 -7.94
N CYS A 252 -2.02 -1.38 -8.76
CA CYS A 252 -2.62 -2.65 -8.39
C CYS A 252 -1.57 -3.59 -7.76
N VAL A 253 -1.60 -3.70 -6.43
CA VAL A 253 -0.70 -4.59 -5.68
C VAL A 253 -0.88 -6.06 -6.11
N SER A 254 -2.13 -6.51 -6.24
CA SER A 254 -2.44 -7.87 -6.65
C SER A 254 -1.99 -8.22 -8.08
N CYS A 255 -1.92 -7.22 -8.97
CA CYS A 255 -1.37 -7.40 -10.32
C CYS A 255 0.14 -7.69 -10.24
N LYS A 256 0.87 -6.91 -9.43
CA LYS A 256 2.31 -7.13 -9.19
C LYS A 256 2.59 -8.45 -8.49
N GLU A 257 1.74 -8.86 -7.55
CA GLU A 257 1.82 -10.17 -6.90
C GLU A 257 1.63 -11.29 -7.92
N MET A 258 0.68 -11.17 -8.85
CA MET A 258 0.44 -12.16 -9.89
C MET A 258 1.61 -12.24 -10.88
N GLU A 259 2.17 -11.11 -11.32
CA GLU A 259 3.38 -11.09 -12.15
C GLU A 259 4.56 -11.79 -11.44
N ARG A 260 4.73 -11.54 -10.13
CA ARG A 260 5.87 -12.04 -9.35
C ARG A 260 5.75 -13.51 -8.94
N TYR A 261 4.55 -13.98 -8.61
CA TYR A 261 4.34 -15.31 -8.02
C TYR A 261 3.62 -16.30 -8.94
N THR A 262 2.97 -15.82 -9.99
CA THR A 262 2.13 -16.63 -10.88
C THR A 262 2.71 -16.65 -12.29
N PHE A 263 2.95 -15.50 -12.90
CA PHE A 263 3.47 -15.43 -14.28
C PHE A 263 4.97 -15.78 -14.38
N SER A 264 5.71 -15.66 -13.28
CA SER A 264 7.11 -16.08 -13.19
C SER A 264 7.29 -17.59 -13.05
N ASP A 265 6.22 -18.35 -12.77
CA ASP A 265 6.29 -19.80 -12.69
C ASP A 265 6.58 -20.38 -14.10
N PRO A 266 7.62 -21.23 -14.26
CA PRO A 266 8.02 -21.72 -15.58
C PRO A 266 6.90 -22.45 -16.34
N GLN A 267 6.03 -23.19 -15.64
CA GLN A 267 4.96 -23.93 -16.30
C GLN A 267 3.81 -23.00 -16.72
N VAL A 268 3.58 -21.92 -15.97
CA VAL A 268 2.60 -20.90 -16.33
C VAL A 268 3.11 -20.09 -17.53
N ALA A 269 4.37 -19.63 -17.47
CA ALA A 269 5.00 -18.86 -18.54
C ALA A 269 5.03 -19.63 -19.87
N GLU A 270 5.32 -20.93 -19.85
CA GLU A 270 5.30 -21.76 -21.06
C GLU A 270 3.90 -21.85 -21.69
N ARG A 271 2.87 -22.07 -20.86
CA ARG A 271 1.47 -22.14 -21.34
C ARG A 271 1.00 -20.79 -21.89
N MET A 272 1.32 -19.69 -21.20
CA MET A 272 1.06 -18.32 -21.67
C MET A 272 1.75 -18.03 -23.01
N GLY A 273 2.96 -18.56 -23.24
CA GLY A 273 3.67 -18.42 -24.51
C GLY A 273 2.96 -19.02 -25.73
N ARG A 274 1.98 -19.91 -25.52
CA ARG A 274 1.15 -20.50 -26.59
C ARG A 274 -0.04 -19.61 -26.96
N MET A 275 -0.30 -18.54 -26.21
CA MET A 275 -1.42 -17.61 -26.40
C MET A 275 -0.92 -16.26 -26.91
N LEU A 276 -1.81 -15.46 -27.48
CA LEU A 276 -1.58 -14.03 -27.69
C LEU A 276 -1.84 -13.31 -26.36
N LEU A 277 -0.82 -12.65 -25.83
CA LEU A 277 -0.91 -11.98 -24.53
C LEU A 277 -1.14 -10.48 -24.73
N LEU A 278 -2.33 -10.03 -24.36
CA LEU A 278 -2.72 -8.63 -24.40
C LEU A 278 -2.77 -8.07 -22.98
N LYS A 279 -2.28 -6.84 -22.79
CA LYS A 279 -2.36 -6.12 -21.51
C LYS A 279 -3.11 -4.82 -21.69
N ALA A 280 -4.24 -4.70 -21.01
CA ALA A 280 -5.00 -3.46 -20.88
C ALA A 280 -4.47 -2.67 -19.69
N ASP A 281 -3.60 -1.68 -19.96
CA ASP A 281 -3.01 -0.81 -18.96
C ASP A 281 -3.98 0.32 -18.58
N VAL A 282 -4.79 0.09 -17.56
CA VAL A 282 -5.82 1.03 -17.10
C VAL A 282 -5.30 2.04 -16.07
N THR A 283 -3.97 2.18 -15.93
CA THR A 283 -3.33 3.06 -14.93
C THR A 283 -3.84 4.51 -15.00
N ALA A 284 -3.98 5.05 -16.22
CA ALA A 284 -4.45 6.41 -16.44
C ALA A 284 -5.97 6.59 -16.23
N ASN A 285 -6.74 5.50 -16.19
CA ASN A 285 -8.20 5.50 -16.01
C ASN A 285 -8.97 6.49 -16.91
N THR A 286 -8.66 6.51 -18.21
CA THR A 286 -9.35 7.34 -19.22
C THR A 286 -10.77 6.82 -19.50
N GLU A 287 -11.57 7.54 -20.27
CA GLU A 287 -12.93 7.09 -20.64
C GLU A 287 -12.90 5.78 -21.45
N GLU A 288 -11.87 5.59 -22.28
CA GLU A 288 -11.64 4.36 -23.04
C GLU A 288 -11.36 3.17 -22.11
N HIS A 289 -10.55 3.39 -21.05
CA HIS A 289 -10.28 2.37 -20.04
C HIS A 289 -11.53 2.00 -19.24
N LYS A 290 -12.36 3.00 -18.89
CA LYS A 290 -13.65 2.77 -18.22
C LYS A 290 -14.61 2.01 -19.13
N ALA A 291 -14.63 2.31 -20.43
CA ALA A 291 -15.44 1.58 -21.40
C ALA A 291 -14.99 0.11 -21.53
N LEU A 292 -13.69 -0.15 -21.57
CA LEU A 292 -13.14 -1.51 -21.54
C LEU A 292 -13.55 -2.27 -20.27
N LEU A 293 -13.35 -1.69 -19.09
CA LEU A 293 -13.75 -2.29 -17.81
C LEU A 293 -15.26 -2.57 -17.76
N LYS A 294 -16.07 -1.61 -18.21
CA LYS A 294 -17.54 -1.73 -18.26
C LYS A 294 -18.01 -2.82 -19.20
N ARG A 295 -17.36 -3.00 -20.36
CA ARG A 295 -17.68 -4.07 -21.32
C ARG A 295 -17.62 -5.46 -20.67
N PHE A 296 -16.65 -5.69 -19.79
CA PHE A 296 -16.46 -6.97 -19.12
C PHE A 296 -17.04 -7.03 -17.70
N GLY A 297 -17.69 -5.96 -17.23
CA GLY A 297 -18.27 -5.88 -15.89
C GLY A 297 -17.22 -5.86 -14.76
N LEU A 298 -16.00 -5.40 -15.05
CA LEU A 298 -14.93 -5.28 -14.06
C LEU A 298 -14.97 -3.90 -13.40
N PHE A 299 -14.86 -3.87 -12.06
CA PHE A 299 -14.75 -2.61 -11.31
C PHE A 299 -13.31 -2.09 -11.26
N GLY A 300 -12.33 -2.95 -11.51
CA GLY A 300 -10.91 -2.61 -11.51
C GLY A 300 -10.03 -3.85 -11.73
N PRO A 301 -8.71 -3.65 -11.88
CA PRO A 301 -7.72 -4.72 -11.99
C PRO A 301 -7.43 -5.39 -10.62
N PRO A 302 -6.89 -6.63 -10.60
CA PRO A 302 -6.58 -7.47 -11.74
C PRO A 302 -7.82 -8.25 -12.23
N GLY A 303 -7.94 -8.33 -13.55
CA GLY A 303 -8.91 -9.19 -14.21
C GLY A 303 -8.26 -9.83 -15.43
N ILE A 304 -8.33 -11.15 -15.55
CA ILE A 304 -7.84 -11.88 -16.72
C ILE A 304 -9.03 -12.51 -17.42
N ILE A 305 -9.10 -12.30 -18.73
CA ILE A 305 -10.14 -12.82 -19.61
C ILE A 305 -9.49 -13.60 -20.74
N PHE A 306 -10.08 -14.75 -21.08
CA PHE A 306 -9.60 -15.62 -22.14
C PHE A 306 -10.56 -15.62 -23.32
N PHE A 307 -10.01 -15.56 -24.52
CA PHE A 307 -10.73 -15.65 -25.78
C PHE A 307 -10.23 -16.86 -26.57
N ASP A 308 -11.13 -17.49 -27.31
CA ASP A 308 -10.80 -18.53 -28.27
C ASP A 308 -10.12 -17.94 -29.54
N PRO A 309 -9.58 -18.77 -30.45
CA PRO A 309 -8.99 -18.31 -31.70
C PRO A 309 -9.99 -17.61 -32.64
N GLN A 310 -11.29 -17.66 -32.35
CA GLN A 310 -12.33 -16.97 -33.10
C GLN A 310 -12.67 -15.59 -32.48
N GLY A 311 -11.96 -15.19 -31.43
CA GLY A 311 -12.17 -13.93 -30.72
C GLY A 311 -13.39 -13.93 -29.80
N LYS A 312 -14.02 -15.09 -29.55
CA LYS A 312 -15.14 -15.22 -28.63
C LYS A 312 -14.64 -15.53 -27.23
N GLU A 313 -15.26 -14.89 -26.25
CA GLU A 313 -14.89 -15.06 -24.85
C GLU A 313 -15.20 -16.47 -24.34
N ARG A 314 -14.26 -17.10 -23.62
CA ARG A 314 -14.50 -18.36 -22.90
C ARG A 314 -15.11 -18.07 -21.53
N GLU A 315 -16.44 -18.14 -21.47
CA GLU A 315 -17.21 -17.93 -20.24
C GLU A 315 -16.80 -18.93 -19.13
N GLY A 316 -16.75 -18.46 -17.88
CA GLY A 316 -16.40 -19.29 -16.71
C GLY A 316 -14.90 -19.52 -16.46
N LEU A 317 -14.02 -18.97 -17.30
CA LEU A 317 -12.56 -19.00 -17.12
C LEU A 317 -11.96 -17.66 -16.66
N ARG A 318 -12.79 -16.66 -16.37
CA ARG A 318 -12.34 -15.35 -15.88
C ARG A 318 -11.63 -15.50 -14.53
N VAL A 319 -10.50 -14.82 -14.38
CA VAL A 319 -9.79 -14.73 -13.10
C VAL A 319 -9.87 -13.29 -12.61
N VAL A 320 -10.46 -13.09 -11.43
CA VAL A 320 -10.55 -11.78 -10.78
C VAL A 320 -9.82 -11.85 -9.45
N GLY A 321 -8.89 -10.91 -9.23
CA GLY A 321 -8.01 -10.92 -8.06
C GLY A 321 -6.75 -11.77 -8.24
N PHE A 322 -5.96 -11.85 -7.17
CA PHE A 322 -4.73 -12.65 -7.15
C PHE A 322 -5.04 -14.15 -7.10
N MET A 323 -4.38 -14.92 -7.97
CA MET A 323 -4.45 -16.38 -8.00
C MET A 323 -3.05 -16.97 -8.08
N LYS A 324 -2.75 -17.99 -7.28
CA LYS A 324 -1.45 -18.68 -7.26
C LYS A 324 -1.21 -19.48 -8.55
N ALA A 325 0.06 -19.83 -8.83
CA ALA A 325 0.49 -20.54 -10.03
C ALA A 325 -0.29 -21.83 -10.35
N ALA A 326 -0.45 -22.75 -9.39
CA ALA A 326 -1.12 -24.03 -9.62
C ALA A 326 -2.59 -23.92 -10.08
N PRO A 327 -3.49 -23.21 -9.37
CA PRO A 327 -4.87 -23.03 -9.84
C PRO A 327 -4.95 -22.22 -11.14
N PHE A 328 -4.05 -21.24 -11.33
CA PHE A 328 -4.00 -20.47 -12.58
C PHE A 328 -3.58 -21.34 -13.78
N GLY A 329 -2.63 -22.26 -13.59
CA GLY A 329 -2.20 -23.22 -14.60
C GLY A 329 -3.33 -24.14 -15.06
N ALA A 330 -4.19 -24.59 -14.14
CA ALA A 330 -5.36 -25.40 -14.49
C ALA A 330 -6.40 -24.63 -15.34
N ILE A 331 -6.52 -23.31 -15.14
CA ILE A 331 -7.37 -22.46 -15.97
C ILE A 331 -6.75 -22.28 -17.36
N LEU A 332 -5.43 -22.05 -17.43
CA LEU A 332 -4.72 -21.97 -18.72
C LEU A 332 -4.87 -23.24 -19.55
N GLU A 333 -4.83 -24.42 -18.93
CA GLU A 333 -5.06 -25.69 -19.64
C GLU A 333 -6.46 -25.80 -20.25
N ARG A 334 -7.47 -25.21 -19.60
CA ARG A 334 -8.84 -25.14 -20.13
C ARG A 334 -9.04 -24.01 -21.13
N ALA A 335 -8.13 -23.03 -21.16
CA ALA A 335 -8.21 -21.86 -22.03
C ALA A 335 -7.46 -22.03 -23.36
N LEU A 336 -6.45 -22.90 -23.38
CA LEU A 336 -5.85 -23.43 -24.61
C LEU A 336 -6.89 -24.25 -25.40
#